data_AF-A0AAV0EJ93-F1
#
_entry.id   AF-A0AAV0EJ93-F1
#
_cell.length_a   1.000
_cell.length_b   1.000
_cell.length_c   1.000
_cell.angle_alpha   90.00
_cell.angle_beta   90.00
_cell.angle_gamma   90.00
#
_symmetry.space_group_name_H-M   'P 1'
#
loop_
_entity.id
_entity.type
_entity.pdbx_description
1 polymer ?
#
loop_
_entity_poly.entity_id
_entity_poly.type
_entity_poly.pdbx_seq_one_letter_code
_entity_poly.pdbx_strand_id
1 'polypeptide(L)'
;MSTSTGQCSSHKQSKKLKSKGKQANSAIDEEFLNVIRLVASKHGKPEAPSKPEPPTFDDCMNKLKMLGWEEDDPLYGVALAIFCDPNDLYREAWMKIDANLLPNWVKMIGKKLGFM
;
A
#
# COMPACT_ATOMS: atom_id res chain seq x y z
N MET A 1 0.26 -2.56 55.65
CA MET A 1 0.60 -3.71 54.79
C MET A 1 -0.08 -4.93 55.36
N SER A 2 -0.85 -5.63 54.52
CA SER A 2 -1.25 -7.06 54.58
C SER A 2 -2.61 -7.21 53.91
N THR A 3 -2.56 -7.69 52.67
CA THR A 3 -3.66 -8.19 51.85
C THR A 3 -4.14 -9.55 52.35
N SER A 4 -5.44 -9.87 52.29
CA SER A 4 -5.88 -11.24 52.00
C SER A 4 -7.31 -11.29 51.45
N THR A 5 -7.46 -12.20 50.51
CA THR A 5 -8.49 -12.48 49.51
C THR A 5 -9.50 -13.55 49.95
N GLY A 6 -10.69 -13.55 49.30
CA GLY A 6 -11.58 -14.72 49.13
C GLY A 6 -12.62 -14.89 50.25
N GLN A 7 -13.88 -15.28 50.05
CA GLN A 7 -14.58 -16.04 48.99
C GLN A 7 -16.10 -15.66 49.05
N CYS A 8 -16.82 -15.61 47.92
CA CYS A 8 -17.81 -16.62 47.45
C CYS A 8 -18.98 -16.85 48.45
N SER A 9 -20.27 -16.93 48.11
CA SER A 9 -20.97 -17.24 46.87
C SER A 9 -22.47 -16.94 47.06
N SER A 10 -23.07 -16.36 46.00
CA SER A 10 -24.38 -16.66 45.42
C SER A 10 -25.59 -16.92 46.33
N HIS A 11 -26.65 -16.12 46.16
CA HIS A 11 -27.95 -16.66 45.74
C HIS A 11 -28.77 -15.67 44.90
N LYS A 12 -29.38 -16.25 43.86
CA LYS A 12 -29.97 -15.69 42.66
C LYS A 12 -31.19 -14.80 42.92
N GLN A 13 -31.41 -13.80 42.06
CA GLN A 13 -32.74 -13.55 41.50
C GLN A 13 -32.66 -12.97 40.09
N SER A 14 -33.04 -13.82 39.14
CA SER A 14 -33.23 -13.51 37.74
C SER A 14 -34.40 -12.54 37.55
N LYS A 15 -34.16 -11.38 36.95
CA LYS A 15 -35.22 -10.62 36.27
C LYS A 15 -34.78 -10.35 34.83
N LYS A 16 -35.34 -11.16 33.92
CA LYS A 16 -35.40 -10.89 32.49
C LYS A 16 -36.02 -9.51 32.27
N LEU A 17 -35.25 -8.56 31.76
CA LEU A 17 -35.80 -7.44 31.00
C LEU A 17 -35.63 -7.78 29.52
N LYS A 18 -36.72 -8.26 28.92
CA LYS A 18 -36.91 -8.30 27.47
C LYS A 18 -36.69 -6.88 26.94
N SER A 19 -35.58 -6.65 26.23
CA SER A 19 -35.53 -5.55 25.27
C SER A 19 -36.47 -5.91 24.12
N LYS A 20 -37.65 -5.29 24.13
CA LYS A 20 -38.63 -5.34 23.05
C LYS A 20 -38.52 -3.99 22.35
N GLY A 21 -38.04 -3.99 21.12
CA GLY A 21 -37.81 -2.80 20.31
C GLY A 21 -37.22 -3.15 18.94
N LYS A 22 -37.81 -4.13 18.25
CA LYS A 22 -37.64 -4.32 16.81
C LYS A 22 -38.91 -3.78 16.15
N GLN A 23 -38.75 -3.14 14.99
CA GLN A 23 -39.76 -2.55 14.09
C GLN A 23 -40.06 -1.07 14.32
N ALA A 24 -39.33 -0.23 13.59
CA ALA A 24 -39.85 1.05 13.09
C ALA A 24 -39.07 1.56 11.87
N ASN A 25 -37.78 1.20 11.72
CA ASN A 25 -36.94 1.78 10.67
C ASN A 25 -36.61 0.84 9.49
N SER A 26 -36.97 -0.44 9.52
CA SER A 26 -36.52 -1.40 8.49
C SER A 26 -36.99 -1.05 7.08
N ALA A 27 -38.18 -0.47 6.92
CA ALA A 27 -38.69 -0.07 5.61
C ALA A 27 -37.92 1.13 5.03
N ILE A 28 -37.62 2.13 5.86
CA ILE A 28 -36.86 3.31 5.45
C ILE A 28 -35.40 2.93 5.19
N ASP A 29 -34.84 2.03 6.00
CA ASP A 29 -33.49 1.49 5.82
C ASP A 29 -33.37 0.72 4.49
N GLU A 30 -34.38 -0.07 4.13
CA GLU A 30 -34.43 -0.78 2.84
C GLU A 30 -34.51 0.17 1.65
N GLU A 31 -35.32 1.23 1.73
CA GLU A 31 -35.38 2.25 0.67
C GLU A 31 -34.06 3.03 0.54
N PHE A 32 -33.44 3.39 1.67
CA PHE A 32 -32.15 4.08 1.69
C PHE A 32 -31.03 3.20 1.12
N LEU A 33 -31.01 1.91 1.48
CA LEU A 33 -30.07 0.92 0.91
C LEU A 33 -30.29 0.73 -0.60
N ASN A 34 -31.54 0.76 -1.06
CA ASN A 34 -31.85 0.69 -2.49
C ASN A 34 -31.37 1.94 -3.24
N VAL A 35 -31.48 3.13 -2.66
CA VAL A 35 -30.92 4.37 -3.26
C VAL A 35 -29.40 4.31 -3.32
N ILE A 36 -28.72 3.92 -2.24
CA ILE A 36 -27.25 3.74 -2.23
C ILE A 36 -26.84 2.73 -3.29
N ARG A 37 -27.53 1.59 -3.39
CA ARG A 37 -27.24 0.56 -4.38
C ARG A 37 -27.50 1.05 -5.81
N LEU A 38 -28.57 1.81 -6.04
CA LEU A 38 -28.90 2.39 -7.34
C LEU A 38 -27.85 3.42 -7.78
N VAL A 39 -27.40 4.30 -6.88
CA VAL A 39 -26.33 5.26 -7.15
C VAL A 39 -25.00 4.54 -7.42
N ALA A 40 -24.67 3.51 -6.66
CA ALA A 40 -23.49 2.66 -6.88
C ALA A 40 -23.58 1.78 -8.14
N SER A 41 -24.78 1.53 -8.66
CA SER A 41 -24.98 0.76 -9.89
C SER A 41 -24.95 1.63 -11.15
N LYS A 42 -25.35 2.91 -11.03
CA LYS A 42 -25.34 3.87 -12.14
C LYS A 42 -23.98 4.54 -12.37
N HIS A 43 -23.19 4.71 -11.31
CA HIS A 43 -21.79 5.08 -11.42
C HIS A 43 -21.03 3.76 -11.31
N GLY A 44 -20.57 3.24 -12.45
CA GLY A 44 -19.88 1.95 -12.51
C GLY A 44 -18.86 1.81 -11.37
N LYS A 45 -18.78 0.58 -10.84
CA LYS A 45 -17.78 0.07 -9.89
C LYS A 45 -16.60 1.05 -9.73
N PRO A 46 -16.30 1.59 -8.53
CA PRO A 46 -15.10 2.38 -8.34
C PRO A 46 -13.95 1.56 -8.90
N GLU A 47 -13.40 2.02 -10.02
CA GLU A 47 -12.24 1.39 -10.61
C GLU A 47 -11.20 1.49 -9.50
N ALA A 48 -10.78 0.34 -8.97
CA ALA A 48 -9.71 0.33 -8.00
C ALA A 48 -8.59 1.18 -8.60
N PRO A 49 -8.02 2.16 -7.87
CA PRO A 49 -7.06 3.09 -8.44
C PRO A 49 -6.04 2.27 -9.22
N SER A 50 -6.07 2.43 -10.55
CA SER A 50 -5.18 1.75 -11.46
C SER A 50 -3.78 1.96 -10.90
N LYS A 51 -3.09 0.86 -10.56
CA LYS A 51 -1.72 0.97 -10.06
C LYS A 51 -0.96 1.85 -11.06
N PRO A 52 -0.22 2.87 -10.58
CA PRO A 52 0.55 3.71 -11.49
C PRO A 52 1.39 2.80 -12.37
N GLU A 53 1.37 3.07 -13.68
CA GLU A 53 2.13 2.29 -14.64
C GLU A 53 3.62 2.31 -14.22
N PRO A 54 4.33 1.18 -14.35
CA PRO A 54 5.73 1.13 -14.03
C PRO A 54 6.49 2.16 -14.87
N PRO A 55 7.53 2.82 -14.31
CA PRO A 55 8.33 3.83 -15.02
C PRO A 55 8.78 3.27 -16.36
N THR A 56 8.75 4.03 -17.46
CA THR A 56 9.23 3.57 -18.76
C THR A 56 10.76 3.61 -18.86
N PHE A 57 11.31 3.14 -19.99
CA PHE A 57 12.77 3.11 -20.21
C PHE A 57 13.27 4.55 -20.33
N ASP A 58 12.52 5.36 -21.06
CA ASP A 58 12.77 6.79 -21.22
C ASP A 58 12.64 7.54 -19.90
N ASP A 59 11.66 7.21 -19.05
CA ASP A 59 11.57 7.79 -17.70
C ASP A 59 12.84 7.52 -16.88
N CYS A 60 13.38 6.31 -17.03
CA CYS A 60 14.58 5.91 -16.33
C CYS A 60 15.83 6.66 -16.82
N MET A 61 16.02 6.74 -18.14
CA MET A 61 17.10 7.53 -18.72
C MET A 61 16.99 9.02 -18.37
N ASN A 62 15.78 9.58 -18.44
CA ASN A 62 15.54 10.98 -18.13
C ASN A 62 15.90 11.30 -16.68
N LYS A 63 15.54 10.42 -15.73
CA LYS A 63 15.94 10.60 -14.34
C LYS A 63 17.46 10.52 -14.17
N LEU A 64 18.17 9.58 -14.80
CA LEU A 64 19.64 9.55 -14.75
C LEU A 64 20.26 10.87 -15.25
N LYS A 65 19.76 11.38 -16.38
CA LYS A 65 20.19 12.67 -16.93
C LYS A 65 19.94 13.83 -15.98
N MET A 66 18.77 13.88 -15.32
CA MET A 66 18.46 14.91 -14.31
C MET A 66 19.40 14.85 -13.10
N LEU A 67 19.96 13.68 -12.80
CA LEU A 67 20.93 13.48 -11.72
C LEU A 67 22.38 13.77 -12.15
N GLY A 68 22.60 14.20 -13.40
CA GLY A 68 23.93 14.48 -13.95
C GLY A 68 24.74 13.22 -14.24
N TRP A 69 24.10 12.07 -14.38
CA TRP A 69 24.76 10.84 -14.81
C TRP A 69 24.78 10.80 -16.34
N GLU A 70 25.95 11.12 -16.90
CA GLU A 70 26.22 11.11 -18.32
C GLU A 70 27.00 9.84 -18.72
N GLU A 71 27.17 9.62 -20.03
CA GLU A 71 27.81 8.43 -20.59
C GLU A 71 29.28 8.27 -20.18
N ASP A 72 29.91 9.33 -19.68
CA ASP A 72 31.28 9.36 -19.19
C ASP A 72 31.41 8.86 -17.73
N ASP A 73 30.30 8.75 -16.98
CA ASP A 73 30.33 8.20 -15.63
C ASP A 73 30.65 6.68 -15.69
N PRO A 74 31.67 6.20 -14.97
CA PRO A 74 32.04 4.78 -14.99
C PRO A 74 30.93 3.81 -14.58
N LEU A 75 29.92 4.28 -13.85
CA LEU A 75 28.78 3.50 -13.40
C LEU A 75 27.57 3.63 -14.32
N TYR A 76 27.59 4.52 -15.32
CA TYR A 76 26.44 4.80 -16.18
C TYR A 76 25.91 3.55 -16.89
N GLY A 77 26.80 2.76 -17.51
CA GLY A 77 26.41 1.53 -18.20
C GLY A 77 25.76 0.50 -17.27
N VAL A 78 26.27 0.38 -16.04
CA VAL A 78 25.69 -0.54 -15.04
C VAL A 78 24.37 -0.01 -14.49
N ALA A 79 24.26 1.31 -14.29
CA ALA A 79 23.01 1.95 -13.91
C ALA A 79 21.91 1.73 -14.96
N LEU A 80 22.22 1.90 -16.26
CA LEU A 80 21.27 1.60 -17.33
C LEU A 80 20.82 0.13 -17.30
N ALA A 81 21.76 -0.81 -17.17
CA ALA A 81 21.46 -2.23 -17.13
C ALA A 81 20.54 -2.62 -15.97
N ILE A 82 20.65 -1.96 -14.82
CA ILE A 82 19.83 -2.25 -13.63
C ILE A 82 18.49 -1.49 -13.67
N PHE A 83 18.54 -0.20 -13.98
CA PHE A 83 17.39 0.70 -13.83
C PHE A 83 16.43 0.62 -15.00
N CYS A 84 16.92 0.27 -16.17
CA CYS A 84 16.14 0.32 -17.39
C CYS A 84 15.74 -1.07 -17.90
N ASP A 85 16.06 -2.15 -17.16
CA ASP A 85 15.59 -3.50 -17.48
C ASP A 85 14.06 -3.58 -17.26
N PRO A 86 13.26 -3.85 -18.31
CA PRO A 86 11.81 -3.93 -18.22
C PRO A 86 11.31 -5.11 -17.37
N ASN A 87 12.15 -6.12 -17.11
CA ASN A 87 11.78 -7.30 -16.33
C ASN A 87 12.24 -7.24 -14.87
N ASP A 88 12.94 -6.17 -14.48
CA ASP A 88 13.56 -6.08 -13.16
C ASP A 88 12.68 -5.33 -12.14
N LEU A 89 12.66 -5.84 -10.92
CA LEU A 89 11.99 -5.28 -9.75
C LEU A 89 12.63 -3.96 -9.28
N TYR A 90 13.85 -3.69 -9.71
CA TYR A 90 14.59 -2.49 -9.32
C TYR A 90 14.08 -1.21 -9.95
N ARG A 91 13.41 -1.30 -11.12
CA ARG A 91 12.94 -0.17 -11.92
C ARG A 91 12.03 0.79 -11.16
N GLU A 92 11.09 0.27 -10.36
CA GLU A 92 10.23 1.11 -9.54
C GLU A 92 10.93 1.62 -8.27
N ALA A 93 11.77 0.78 -7.67
CA ALA A 93 12.42 1.09 -6.40
C ALA A 93 13.41 2.26 -6.54
N TRP A 94 14.20 2.26 -7.62
CA TRP A 94 15.23 3.27 -7.80
C TRP A 94 14.66 4.66 -8.13
N MET A 95 13.45 4.74 -8.69
CA MET A 95 12.76 6.01 -8.91
C MET A 95 12.53 6.79 -7.61
N LYS A 96 12.62 6.13 -6.45
CA LYS A 96 12.47 6.75 -5.12
C LYS A 96 13.80 6.95 -4.38
N ILE A 97 14.92 6.51 -4.94
CA ILE A 97 16.25 6.63 -4.31
C ILE A 97 16.76 8.07 -4.48
N ASP A 98 17.31 8.61 -3.39
CA ASP A 98 18.03 9.87 -3.38
C ASP A 98 19.31 9.80 -4.21
N ALA A 99 19.59 10.88 -4.94
CA ALA A 99 20.77 11.01 -5.81
C ALA A 99 22.08 10.62 -5.10
N ASN A 100 22.23 11.04 -3.83
CA ASN A 100 23.43 10.81 -3.03
C ASN A 100 23.69 9.33 -2.71
N LEU A 101 22.64 8.51 -2.70
CA LEU A 101 22.72 7.08 -2.41
C LEU A 101 22.85 6.23 -3.68
N LEU A 102 22.56 6.81 -4.84
CA LEU A 102 22.53 6.12 -6.13
C LEU A 102 23.87 5.42 -6.46
N PRO A 103 25.06 6.05 -6.33
CA PRO A 103 26.31 5.39 -6.71
C PRO A 103 26.59 4.13 -5.88
N ASN A 104 26.35 4.20 -4.56
CA ASN A 104 26.57 3.05 -3.67
C ASN A 104 25.56 1.94 -3.93
N TRP A 105 24.31 2.32 -4.22
CA TRP A 105 23.26 1.37 -4.57
C TRP A 105 23.57 0.64 -5.87
N VAL A 106 23.96 1.36 -6.92
CA VAL A 106 24.38 0.79 -8.22
C VAL A 106 25.57 -0.15 -8.03
N LYS A 107 26.56 0.22 -7.22
CA LYS A 107 27.70 -0.66 -6.89
C LYS A 107 27.27 -1.95 -6.18
N MET A 108 26.38 -1.85 -5.20
CA MET A 108 25.90 -2.99 -4.44
C MET A 108 25.12 -3.96 -5.32
N ILE A 109 24.18 -3.45 -6.11
CA ILE A 109 23.36 -4.28 -7.00
C ILE A 109 24.17 -4.80 -8.19
N GLY A 110 25.04 -3.97 -8.77
CA GLY A 110 25.95 -4.38 -9.84
C GLY A 110 26.84 -5.56 -9.45
N LYS A 111 27.44 -5.54 -8.25
CA LYS A 111 28.19 -6.69 -7.71
C LYS A 111 27.32 -7.92 -7.51
N LYS A 112 26.11 -7.74 -6.99
CA LYS A 112 25.15 -8.84 -6.77
C LYS A 112 24.76 -9.52 -8.10
N LEU A 113 24.65 -8.74 -9.17
CA LEU A 113 24.26 -9.20 -10.50
C LEU A 113 25.45 -9.62 -11.38
N GLY A 114 26.69 -9.41 -10.93
CA GLY A 114 27.90 -9.78 -11.67
C GLY A 114 28.30 -8.79 -12.78
N PHE A 115 27.84 -7.54 -12.69
CA PHE A 115 28.24 -6.46 -13.59
C PHE A 115 29.57 -5.78 -13.17
N MET A 116 30.07 -6.08 -11.97
CA MET A 116 31.25 -5.46 -11.34
C MET A 116 32.03 -6.44 -10.47
#